data_AF-A0A9Q8USJ9-F1
#
_entry.id   AF-A0A9Q8USJ9-F1
#
_cell.length_a   1.000
_cell.length_b   1.000
_cell.length_c   1.000
_cell.angle_alpha   90.00
_cell.angle_beta   90.00
_cell.angle_gamma   90.00
#
_symmetry.space_group_name_H-M   'P 1'
#
loop_
_entity.id
_entity.type
_entity.pdbx_description
1 polymer ?
#
loop_
_entity_poly.entity_id
_entity_poly.type
_entity_poly.pdbx_seq_one_letter_code
_entity_poly.pdbx_strand_id
1 'polypeptide(L)'
;MNTDHPQVPEHQTMESLTRLFTFSESLSQLYRSLWTQHTNAQISAENRPSLDCLLDDVLLIVLDHLEQFDVENAFQAGFLTHKLSDVVRFSTVSKRLRGLAEARILRRLHLGPSWSASKLSQALRAIRSPDGVRCYTKSLKIDLWLEGATDMSKHHWILMRELLETVSSLEHVRVLDITATESSALALQAVVEDVHVRLEGITELILSPNMDWLIPKCPDLQALSTNDWVVVSRDKKSPTTRLIEAVASIDNLQHFALHSPWHSDTLHEVLAALPRIRSIGMLSGNCTSNLDDRLSVLRKFQHLERLQMTDASKLVRVQTLQTWTTPLYTETMTAAQAHVTEKVFKYLPRLKELILGPAFRAWVVRRHADGRIDLKWEATVVRPSLQEQLAHMRERMSCGFDTERDEANAAAQEDELAEQMSLAETMNSRTDVQTLADVMHDDLDDDDDAEQLRRLQEEMAM
;
A
#
# COMPACT_ATOMS: atom_id res chain seq x y z
N MET A 1 20.75 50.36 -4.11
CA MET A 1 21.26 48.98 -3.94
C MET A 1 20.24 48.05 -4.57
N ASN A 2 20.47 47.68 -5.83
CA ASN A 2 19.66 46.72 -6.57
C ASN A 2 20.38 45.37 -6.54
N THR A 3 19.66 44.32 -6.17
CA THR A 3 20.12 42.92 -6.34
C THR A 3 19.16 42.24 -7.30
N ASP A 4 19.64 42.02 -8.52
CA ASP A 4 18.97 41.26 -9.58
C ASP A 4 19.04 39.75 -9.28
N HIS A 5 17.87 39.10 -9.31
CA HIS A 5 17.76 37.64 -9.43
C HIS A 5 17.66 37.26 -10.91
N PRO A 6 18.39 36.23 -11.38
CA PRO A 6 18.31 35.81 -12.78
C PRO A 6 17.00 35.04 -13.01
N GLN A 7 16.14 35.59 -13.87
CA GLN A 7 15.01 34.87 -14.45
C GLN A 7 15.54 33.79 -15.40
N VAL A 8 15.29 32.52 -15.08
CA VAL A 8 15.45 31.41 -16.03
C VAL A 8 14.33 31.52 -17.07
N PRO A 9 14.61 31.53 -18.38
CA PRO A 9 13.61 31.81 -19.40
C PRO A 9 12.66 30.61 -19.58
N GLU A 10 11.38 30.82 -19.28
CA GLU A 10 10.26 29.86 -19.48
C GLU A 10 10.13 29.35 -20.93
N HIS A 11 10.83 29.97 -21.89
CA HIS A 11 10.84 29.52 -23.28
C HIS A 11 11.65 28.23 -23.52
N GLN A 12 12.66 27.91 -22.70
CA GLN A 12 13.47 26.69 -22.89
C GLN A 12 12.76 25.41 -22.41
N THR A 13 11.86 25.51 -21.44
CA THR A 13 11.11 24.35 -20.91
C THR A 13 10.01 23.93 -21.87
N MET A 14 9.35 24.89 -22.53
CA MET A 14 8.30 24.60 -23.51
C MET A 14 8.86 23.92 -24.76
N GLU A 15 10.01 24.39 -25.26
CA GLU A 15 10.68 23.80 -26.43
C GLU A 15 11.21 22.38 -26.15
N SER A 16 11.70 22.15 -24.92
CA SER A 16 12.17 20.84 -24.46
C SER A 16 11.03 19.82 -24.33
N LEU A 17 9.87 20.27 -23.84
CA LEU A 17 8.66 19.46 -23.78
C LEU A 17 8.13 19.14 -25.19
N THR A 18 8.09 20.12 -26.10
CA THR A 18 7.68 19.87 -27.49
C THR A 18 8.60 18.86 -28.16
N ARG A 19 9.93 18.95 -27.96
CA ARG A 19 10.89 17.96 -28.47
C ARG A 19 10.65 16.56 -27.91
N LEU A 20 10.34 16.45 -26.61
CA LEU A 20 9.98 15.19 -25.94
C LEU A 20 8.68 14.58 -26.51
N PHE A 21 7.66 15.40 -26.76
CA PHE A 21 6.40 14.95 -27.37
C PHE A 21 6.59 14.54 -28.83
N THR A 22 7.34 15.31 -29.63
CA THR A 22 7.68 14.91 -31.02
C THR A 22 8.55 13.67 -31.05
N PHE A 23 9.43 13.46 -30.06
CA PHE A 23 10.23 12.26 -29.95
C PHE A 23 9.37 11.05 -29.56
N SER A 24 8.44 11.20 -28.62
CA SER A 24 7.45 10.19 -28.25
C SER A 24 6.52 9.83 -29.42
N GLU A 25 6.08 10.81 -30.19
CA GLU A 25 5.24 10.62 -31.37
C GLU A 25 6.03 9.95 -32.51
N SER A 26 7.28 10.36 -32.72
CA SER A 26 8.19 9.72 -33.69
C SER A 26 8.52 8.29 -33.29
N LEU A 27 8.73 8.00 -32.01
CA LEU A 27 8.94 6.66 -31.48
C LEU A 27 7.67 5.80 -31.62
N SER A 28 6.49 6.39 -31.39
CA SER A 28 5.21 5.71 -31.57
C SER A 28 4.94 5.40 -33.05
N GLN A 29 5.30 6.32 -33.95
CA GLN A 29 5.24 6.10 -35.40
C GLN A 29 6.27 5.06 -35.86
N LEU A 30 7.49 5.11 -35.32
CA LEU A 30 8.52 4.10 -35.56
C LEU A 30 8.02 2.73 -35.10
N TYR A 31 7.48 2.64 -33.88
CA TYR A 31 6.89 1.43 -33.32
C TYR A 31 5.75 0.87 -34.18
N ARG A 32 4.83 1.72 -34.66
CA ARG A 32 3.75 1.33 -35.60
C ARG A 32 4.30 0.87 -36.96
N SER A 33 5.34 1.52 -37.46
CA SER A 33 6.01 1.13 -38.71
C SER A 33 6.77 -0.20 -38.59
N LEU A 34 7.30 -0.49 -37.41
CA LEU A 34 8.02 -1.73 -37.09
C LEU A 34 7.05 -2.91 -36.87
N TRP A 35 5.87 -2.66 -36.30
CA TRP A 35 4.81 -3.66 -36.12
C TRP A 35 4.33 -4.26 -37.44
N THR A 36 4.36 -3.49 -38.54
CA THR A 36 3.88 -3.94 -39.85
C THR A 36 4.90 -4.77 -40.63
N GLN A 37 6.16 -4.88 -40.18
CA GLN A 37 7.22 -5.58 -40.91
C GLN A 37 7.68 -6.85 -40.22
N HIS A 38 6.81 -7.86 -40.26
CA HIS A 38 7.12 -9.23 -39.84
C HIS A 38 7.81 -10.02 -40.98
N THR A 39 8.92 -9.53 -41.53
CA THR A 39 9.75 -10.28 -42.49
C THR A 39 11.17 -9.69 -42.58
N ASN A 40 12.07 -10.14 -41.71
CA ASN A 40 13.49 -9.79 -41.81
C ASN A 40 14.22 -10.67 -42.84
N ALA A 41 14.31 -10.16 -44.07
CA ALA A 41 15.34 -10.52 -45.04
C ALA A 41 15.69 -9.42 -46.07
N GLN A 42 14.99 -8.27 -46.08
CA GLN A 42 15.13 -7.27 -47.17
C GLN A 42 15.76 -5.92 -46.81
N ILE A 43 16.30 -5.74 -45.60
CA ILE A 43 16.73 -4.40 -45.14
C ILE A 43 18.05 -3.90 -45.79
N SER A 44 18.79 -4.75 -46.50
CA SER A 44 19.99 -4.32 -47.22
C SER A 44 19.71 -3.56 -48.53
N ALA A 45 18.48 -3.54 -49.05
CA ALA A 45 18.21 -3.04 -50.40
C ALA A 45 17.69 -1.58 -50.48
N GLU A 46 17.23 -0.97 -49.38
CA GLU A 46 16.39 0.25 -49.47
C GLU A 46 16.76 1.45 -48.57
N ASN A 47 17.97 1.57 -48.00
CA ASN A 47 18.36 2.75 -47.20
C ASN A 47 17.34 3.13 -46.09
N ARG A 48 16.71 2.15 -45.44
CA ARG A 48 15.74 2.42 -44.35
C ARG A 48 16.44 2.35 -42.98
N PRO A 49 16.07 3.22 -42.03
CA PRO A 49 16.62 3.18 -40.68
C PRO A 49 16.23 1.87 -39.97
N SER A 50 17.23 1.19 -39.39
CA SER A 50 17.05 -0.03 -38.59
C SER A 50 17.14 0.28 -37.09
N LEU A 51 16.38 -0.45 -36.27
CA LEU A 51 16.53 -0.45 -34.81
C LEU A 51 17.94 -0.84 -34.36
N ASP A 52 18.63 -1.67 -35.14
CA ASP A 52 20.00 -2.10 -34.82
C ASP A 52 21.00 -0.93 -34.84
N CYS A 53 20.66 0.18 -35.49
CA CYS A 53 21.49 1.38 -35.56
C CYS A 53 21.29 2.34 -34.36
N LEU A 54 20.29 2.12 -33.52
CA LEU A 54 20.07 2.94 -32.31
C LEU A 54 21.08 2.58 -31.22
N LEU A 55 21.48 3.55 -30.40
CA LEU A 55 22.33 3.33 -29.22
C LEU A 55 21.56 2.61 -28.10
N ASP A 56 22.28 1.86 -27.24
CA ASP A 56 21.67 1.13 -26.13
C ASP A 56 20.87 2.05 -25.20
N ASP A 57 21.40 3.23 -24.87
CA ASP A 57 20.72 4.21 -24.02
C ASP A 57 19.37 4.66 -24.59
N VAL A 58 19.28 4.82 -25.92
CA VAL A 58 18.03 5.18 -26.60
C VAL A 58 17.04 4.03 -26.53
N LEU A 59 17.50 2.79 -26.74
CA LEU A 59 16.66 1.60 -26.64
C LEU A 59 16.16 1.38 -25.20
N LEU A 60 16.99 1.69 -24.20
CA LEU A 60 16.59 1.67 -22.78
C LEU A 60 15.53 2.73 -22.48
N ILE A 61 15.66 3.95 -23.01
CA ILE A 61 14.61 4.97 -22.90
C ILE A 61 13.31 4.49 -23.54
N VAL A 62 13.36 3.85 -24.71
CA VAL A 62 12.16 3.29 -25.36
C VAL A 62 11.53 2.21 -24.47
N LEU A 63 12.34 1.26 -23.98
CA LEU A 63 11.90 0.24 -23.04
C LEU A 63 11.26 0.86 -21.80
N ASP A 64 11.78 2.00 -21.34
CA ASP A 64 11.26 2.71 -20.17
C ASP A 64 9.85 3.29 -20.35
N HIS A 65 9.47 3.59 -21.58
CA HIS A 65 8.14 4.09 -21.93
C HIS A 65 7.13 2.98 -22.26
N LEU A 66 7.58 1.73 -22.40
CA LEU A 66 6.67 0.61 -22.65
C LEU A 66 5.97 0.18 -21.36
N GLU A 67 4.65 -0.06 -21.47
CA GLU A 67 3.84 -0.53 -20.35
C GLU A 67 4.27 -1.94 -19.92
N GLN A 68 4.54 -2.07 -18.63
CA GLN A 68 4.81 -3.35 -17.98
C GLN A 68 3.68 -3.64 -17.02
N PHE A 69 2.73 -4.46 -17.49
CA PHE A 69 1.81 -5.17 -16.61
C PHE A 69 2.57 -6.25 -15.84
N ASP A 70 2.09 -6.62 -14.66
CA ASP A 70 2.65 -7.74 -13.92
C ASP A 70 2.57 -9.00 -14.81
N VAL A 71 3.74 -9.49 -15.21
CA VAL A 71 3.83 -10.63 -16.13
C VAL A 71 3.80 -11.89 -15.28
N GLU A 72 2.62 -12.48 -15.11
CA GLU A 72 2.51 -13.87 -14.70
C GLU A 72 3.32 -14.73 -15.69
N ASN A 73 4.23 -15.57 -15.18
CA ASN A 73 4.96 -16.58 -15.95
C ASN A 73 6.19 -16.15 -16.78
N ALA A 74 6.87 -15.04 -16.44
CA ALA A 74 8.13 -14.66 -17.11
C ALA A 74 9.19 -15.79 -17.13
N PHE A 75 9.13 -16.71 -16.16
CA PHE A 75 10.10 -17.78 -15.97
C PHE A 75 9.86 -19.08 -16.75
N GLN A 76 8.61 -19.42 -17.12
CA GLN A 76 8.30 -20.73 -17.73
C GLN A 76 8.12 -20.69 -19.23
N ALA A 77 7.82 -19.53 -19.82
CA ALA A 77 7.79 -19.38 -21.26
C ALA A 77 9.03 -18.59 -21.66
N GLY A 78 9.80 -19.07 -22.62
CA GLY A 78 10.72 -18.24 -23.39
C GLY A 78 9.96 -17.16 -24.20
N PHE A 79 9.20 -16.31 -23.51
CA PHE A 79 8.30 -15.26 -23.97
C PHE A 79 7.06 -15.67 -24.75
N LEU A 80 6.16 -16.51 -24.20
CA LEU A 80 4.84 -16.78 -24.83
C LEU A 80 3.75 -17.18 -23.82
N THR A 81 2.98 -16.22 -23.30
CA THR A 81 1.59 -16.43 -22.84
C THR A 81 0.73 -15.20 -23.12
N HIS A 82 -0.55 -15.42 -23.41
CA HIS A 82 -1.48 -14.46 -24.01
C HIS A 82 -1.85 -13.27 -23.10
N LYS A 83 -0.96 -12.27 -23.07
CA LYS A 83 -1.12 -10.82 -22.78
C LYS A 83 0.28 -10.29 -22.38
N LEU A 84 1.28 -10.62 -23.19
CA LEU A 84 2.66 -10.19 -22.93
C LEU A 84 2.72 -8.67 -22.81
N SER A 85 3.36 -8.18 -21.73
CA SER A 85 3.77 -6.79 -21.60
C SER A 85 4.46 -6.34 -22.90
N ASP A 86 4.27 -5.09 -23.29
CA ASP A 86 4.90 -4.56 -24.49
C ASP A 86 6.43 -4.62 -24.41
N VAL A 87 7.00 -4.55 -23.20
CA VAL A 87 8.43 -4.79 -22.92
C VAL A 87 8.85 -6.20 -23.33
N VAL A 88 8.05 -7.21 -22.95
CA VAL A 88 8.31 -8.61 -23.29
C VAL A 88 8.21 -8.82 -24.80
N ARG A 89 7.20 -8.27 -25.45
CA ARG A 89 7.08 -8.38 -26.92
C ARG A 89 8.28 -7.74 -27.61
N PHE A 90 8.66 -6.54 -27.17
CA PHE A 90 9.78 -5.79 -27.73
C PHE A 90 11.12 -6.51 -27.53
N SER A 91 11.31 -7.20 -26.41
CA SER A 91 12.54 -7.97 -26.14
C SER A 91 12.73 -9.19 -27.06
N THR A 92 11.67 -9.68 -27.71
CA THR A 92 11.76 -10.83 -28.64
C THR A 92 12.32 -10.45 -30.02
N VAL A 93 12.36 -9.16 -30.35
CA VAL A 93 12.74 -8.65 -31.68
C VAL A 93 14.22 -8.93 -32.01
N SER A 94 15.14 -8.82 -31.05
CA SER A 94 16.56 -9.13 -31.26
C SER A 94 17.25 -9.61 -29.97
N LYS A 95 18.39 -10.31 -30.11
CA LYS A 95 19.20 -10.75 -28.95
C LYS A 95 19.71 -9.57 -28.11
N ARG A 96 20.05 -8.45 -28.78
CA ARG A 96 20.50 -7.22 -28.12
C ARG A 96 19.39 -6.62 -27.26
N LEU A 97 18.19 -6.47 -27.84
CA LEU A 97 17.01 -5.97 -27.11
C LEU A 97 16.62 -6.88 -25.95
N ARG A 98 16.79 -8.20 -26.11
CA ARG A 98 16.58 -9.16 -25.02
C ARG A 98 17.49 -8.90 -23.83
N GLY A 99 18.79 -8.69 -24.07
CA GLY A 99 19.75 -8.38 -23.01
C GLY A 99 19.46 -7.05 -22.33
N LEU A 100 19.11 -6.01 -23.09
CA LEU A 100 18.75 -4.70 -22.52
C LEU A 100 17.45 -4.73 -21.72
N ALA A 101 16.46 -5.49 -22.18
CA ALA A 101 15.16 -5.58 -21.53
C ALA A 101 15.15 -6.51 -20.31
N GLU A 102 16.16 -7.38 -20.16
CA GLU A 102 16.22 -8.41 -19.11
C GLU A 102 16.03 -7.82 -17.71
N ALA A 103 16.79 -6.76 -17.38
CA ALA A 103 16.70 -6.10 -16.08
C ALA A 103 15.29 -5.53 -15.80
N ARG A 104 14.60 -5.06 -16.84
CA ARG A 104 13.24 -4.52 -16.71
C ARG A 104 12.20 -5.63 -16.58
N ILE A 105 12.31 -6.67 -17.39
CA ILE A 105 11.42 -7.84 -17.36
C ILE A 105 11.48 -8.53 -16.00
N LEU A 106 12.69 -8.71 -15.46
CA LEU A 106 12.91 -9.40 -14.19
C LEU A 106 12.71 -8.51 -12.96
N ARG A 107 12.48 -7.20 -13.14
CA ARG A 107 12.32 -6.25 -12.04
C ARG A 107 11.14 -6.58 -11.12
N ARG A 108 10.06 -7.13 -11.69
CA ARG A 108 8.86 -7.55 -10.99
C ARG A 108 8.55 -8.98 -11.36
N LEU A 109 8.58 -9.87 -10.38
CA LEU A 109 8.24 -11.27 -10.55
C LEU A 109 6.87 -11.54 -9.94
N HIS A 110 6.03 -12.27 -10.66
CA HIS A 110 4.74 -12.73 -10.18
C HIS A 110 4.61 -14.23 -10.37
N LEU A 111 4.52 -14.94 -9.25
CA LEU A 111 4.27 -16.38 -9.15
C LEU A 111 2.78 -16.55 -8.85
N GLY A 112 1.98 -16.68 -9.91
CA GLY A 112 0.52 -16.56 -9.87
C GLY A 112 -0.22 -17.81 -9.37
N PRO A 113 -1.56 -17.72 -9.27
CA PRO A 113 -2.41 -18.73 -8.61
C PRO A 113 -2.57 -20.03 -9.42
N SER A 114 -2.28 -19.99 -10.72
CA SER A 114 -2.40 -21.14 -11.63
C SER A 114 -1.24 -22.14 -11.51
N TRP A 115 -0.36 -21.94 -10.54
CA TRP A 115 0.88 -22.68 -10.39
C TRP A 115 0.69 -23.89 -9.49
N SER A 116 0.89 -25.08 -10.06
CA SER A 116 1.01 -26.28 -9.22
C SER A 116 2.25 -26.18 -8.33
N ALA A 117 2.23 -26.87 -7.18
CA ALA A 117 3.38 -26.95 -6.27
C ALA A 117 4.69 -27.30 -6.98
N SER A 118 4.64 -28.22 -7.96
CA SER A 118 5.80 -28.59 -8.78
C SER A 118 6.32 -27.46 -9.66
N LYS A 119 5.43 -26.69 -10.30
CA LYS A 119 5.80 -25.53 -11.13
C LYS A 119 6.39 -24.41 -10.27
N LEU A 120 5.78 -24.16 -9.11
CA LEU A 120 6.28 -23.18 -8.15
C LEU A 120 7.68 -23.55 -7.67
N SER A 121 7.87 -24.80 -7.20
CA SER A 121 9.19 -25.32 -6.82
C SER A 121 10.23 -25.16 -7.95
N GLN A 122 9.87 -25.47 -9.20
CA GLN A 122 10.78 -25.32 -10.33
C GLN A 122 11.18 -23.87 -10.56
N ALA A 123 10.26 -22.90 -10.51
CA ALA A 123 10.65 -21.51 -10.69
C ALA A 123 11.40 -20.94 -9.49
N LEU A 124 11.06 -21.33 -8.26
CA LEU A 124 11.82 -20.93 -7.07
C LEU A 124 13.29 -21.35 -7.20
N ARG A 125 13.55 -22.58 -7.65
CA ARG A 125 14.91 -23.04 -7.96
C ARG A 125 15.55 -22.23 -9.10
N ALA A 126 14.79 -21.88 -10.13
CA ALA A 126 15.29 -21.09 -11.25
C ALA A 126 15.62 -19.64 -10.83
N ILE A 127 14.83 -19.04 -9.92
CA ILE A 127 15.07 -17.72 -9.34
C ILE A 127 16.34 -17.72 -8.48
N ARG A 128 16.60 -18.82 -7.77
CA ARG A 128 17.82 -19.01 -6.97
C ARG A 128 19.09 -19.26 -7.81
N SER A 129 18.95 -19.58 -9.10
CA SER A 129 20.09 -19.72 -10.01
C SER A 129 20.89 -18.41 -10.04
N PRO A 130 22.23 -18.44 -10.16
CA PRO A 130 23.08 -17.24 -10.15
C PRO A 130 22.91 -16.28 -11.35
N ASP A 131 21.90 -16.48 -12.19
CA ASP A 131 21.60 -15.63 -13.33
C ASP A 131 20.94 -14.30 -12.91
N GLY A 132 20.84 -13.32 -13.82
CA GLY A 132 20.48 -11.91 -13.57
C GLY A 132 19.21 -11.64 -12.74
N VAL A 133 18.37 -12.65 -12.52
CA VAL A 133 17.14 -12.59 -11.72
C VAL A 133 17.41 -12.10 -10.30
N ARG A 134 18.42 -12.64 -9.62
CA ARG A 134 18.75 -12.22 -8.24
C ARG A 134 19.16 -10.75 -8.17
N CYS A 135 19.84 -10.28 -9.21
CA CYS A 135 20.36 -8.91 -9.30
C CYS A 135 19.29 -7.88 -9.71
N TYR A 136 18.28 -8.29 -10.48
CA TYR A 136 17.32 -7.34 -11.05
C TYR A 136 15.97 -7.31 -10.33
N THR A 137 15.59 -8.38 -9.62
CA THR A 137 14.29 -8.45 -8.95
C THR A 137 14.20 -7.44 -7.81
N LYS A 138 13.23 -6.54 -7.90
CA LYS A 138 12.93 -5.53 -6.87
C LYS A 138 11.56 -5.75 -6.21
N SER A 139 10.65 -6.43 -6.90
CA SER A 139 9.31 -6.74 -6.43
C SER A 139 9.03 -8.21 -6.68
N LEU A 140 8.51 -8.90 -5.68
CA LEU A 140 8.10 -10.29 -5.78
C LEU A 140 6.66 -10.42 -5.29
N LYS A 141 5.78 -10.91 -6.16
CA LYS A 141 4.41 -11.28 -5.85
C LYS A 141 4.25 -12.79 -5.90
N ILE A 142 3.65 -13.37 -4.87
CA ILE A 142 3.45 -14.81 -4.72
C ILE A 142 1.99 -15.06 -4.34
N ASP A 143 1.31 -15.85 -5.15
CA ASP A 143 -0.07 -16.28 -4.91
C ASP A 143 -0.06 -17.77 -4.48
N LEU A 144 -0.16 -18.02 -3.18
CA LEU A 144 -0.19 -19.33 -2.55
C LEU A 144 -1.63 -19.87 -2.45
N TRP A 145 -2.08 -20.51 -3.55
CA TRP A 145 -3.40 -21.15 -3.67
C TRP A 145 -3.26 -22.68 -3.71
N LEU A 146 -2.74 -23.26 -2.63
CA LEU A 146 -2.59 -24.71 -2.55
C LEU A 146 -3.94 -25.33 -2.14
N GLU A 147 -4.84 -25.51 -3.10
CA GLU A 147 -6.14 -26.15 -2.91
C GLU A 147 -6.00 -27.58 -2.35
N GLY A 148 -6.83 -27.93 -1.38
CA GLY A 148 -6.94 -29.30 -0.85
C GLY A 148 -5.90 -29.71 0.19
N ALA A 149 -5.06 -28.78 0.66
CA ALA A 149 -4.03 -29.03 1.66
C ALA A 149 -4.58 -28.89 3.10
N THR A 150 -5.50 -29.76 3.51
CA THR A 150 -5.83 -29.91 4.95
C THR A 150 -4.77 -30.73 5.68
N ASP A 151 -3.96 -31.49 4.94
CA ASP A 151 -2.78 -32.13 5.47
C ASP A 151 -1.53 -31.32 5.11
N MET A 152 -0.78 -30.95 6.13
CA MET A 152 0.62 -30.48 6.09
C MET A 152 1.53 -31.59 5.52
N SER A 153 1.26 -32.04 4.29
CA SER A 153 2.03 -33.07 3.65
C SER A 153 3.47 -32.58 3.50
N LYS A 154 4.45 -33.48 3.63
CA LYS A 154 5.89 -33.13 3.54
C LYS A 154 6.22 -32.25 2.33
N HIS A 155 5.47 -32.39 1.24
CA HIS A 155 5.62 -31.59 0.02
C HIS A 155 5.28 -30.09 0.21
N HIS A 156 4.25 -29.76 0.99
CA HIS A 156 3.90 -28.37 1.32
C HIS A 156 5.00 -27.71 2.15
N TRP A 157 5.52 -28.42 3.15
CA TRP A 157 6.61 -27.94 3.98
C TRP A 157 7.87 -27.63 3.16
N ILE A 158 8.27 -28.56 2.29
CA ILE A 158 9.42 -28.39 1.41
C ILE A 158 9.23 -27.17 0.51
N LEU A 159 8.04 -26.99 -0.06
CA LEU A 159 7.74 -25.85 -0.92
C LEU A 159 7.82 -24.51 -0.19
N MET A 160 7.26 -24.41 1.02
CA MET A 160 7.33 -23.20 1.84
C MET A 160 8.76 -22.88 2.27
N ARG A 161 9.55 -23.91 2.57
CA ARG A 161 10.98 -23.74 2.84
C ARG A 161 11.73 -23.24 1.61
N GLU A 162 11.50 -23.84 0.44
CA GLU A 162 12.08 -23.38 -0.83
C GLU A 162 11.69 -21.93 -1.13
N LEU A 163 10.46 -21.53 -0.80
CA LEU A 163 9.97 -20.16 -0.95
C LEU A 163 10.78 -19.20 -0.07
N LEU A 164 10.89 -19.48 1.23
CA LEU A 164 11.64 -18.63 2.16
C LEU A 164 13.13 -18.53 1.80
N GLU A 165 13.74 -19.65 1.42
CA GLU A 165 15.13 -19.66 0.94
C GLU A 165 15.28 -18.81 -0.34
N THR A 166 14.28 -18.82 -1.23
CA THR A 166 14.27 -18.00 -2.43
C THR A 166 14.15 -16.52 -2.08
N VAL A 167 13.16 -16.13 -1.28
CA VAL A 167 12.96 -14.73 -0.86
C VAL A 167 14.21 -14.19 -0.19
N SER A 168 14.80 -14.97 0.73
CA SER A 168 16.02 -14.58 1.46
C SER A 168 17.25 -14.44 0.55
N SER A 169 17.26 -15.11 -0.61
CA SER A 169 18.36 -15.03 -1.57
C SER A 169 18.29 -13.81 -2.49
N LEU A 170 17.19 -13.05 -2.46
CA LEU A 170 16.93 -11.91 -3.35
C LEU A 170 17.30 -10.59 -2.67
N GLU A 171 18.59 -10.25 -2.69
CA GLU A 171 19.20 -9.11 -1.98
C GLU A 171 18.64 -7.72 -2.34
N HIS A 172 17.97 -7.60 -3.49
CA HIS A 172 17.42 -6.34 -3.99
C HIS A 172 15.90 -6.25 -3.94
N VAL A 173 15.22 -7.29 -3.45
CA VAL A 173 13.77 -7.24 -3.28
C VAL A 173 13.44 -6.24 -2.18
N ARG A 174 12.58 -5.29 -2.51
CA ARG A 174 12.07 -4.25 -1.60
C ARG A 174 10.58 -4.39 -1.36
N VAL A 175 9.85 -4.95 -2.33
CA VAL A 175 8.40 -5.14 -2.29
C VAL A 175 8.10 -6.63 -2.29
N LEU A 176 7.40 -7.10 -1.26
CA LEU A 176 6.93 -8.48 -1.14
C LEU A 176 5.41 -8.49 -1.03
N ASP A 177 4.74 -9.09 -2.01
CA ASP A 177 3.30 -9.31 -2.02
C ASP A 177 3.04 -10.81 -1.88
N ILE A 178 2.44 -11.22 -0.77
CA ILE A 178 2.04 -12.60 -0.56
C ILE A 178 0.53 -12.65 -0.40
N THR A 179 -0.09 -13.34 -1.34
CA THR A 179 -1.49 -13.65 -1.29
C THR A 179 -1.65 -15.14 -0.98
N ALA A 180 -2.34 -15.50 0.10
CA ALA A 180 -2.39 -16.89 0.57
C ALA A 180 -3.76 -17.27 1.12
N THR A 181 -4.14 -18.54 0.97
CA THR A 181 -5.24 -19.12 1.76
C THR A 181 -4.84 -19.23 3.23
N GLU A 182 -5.82 -19.30 4.14
CA GLU A 182 -5.55 -19.49 5.58
C GLU A 182 -4.66 -20.72 5.85
N SER A 183 -4.94 -21.85 5.21
CA SER A 183 -4.13 -23.06 5.32
C SER A 183 -2.68 -22.84 4.85
N SER A 184 -2.48 -22.13 3.75
CA SER A 184 -1.15 -21.83 3.22
C SER A 184 -0.40 -20.83 4.10
N ALA A 185 -1.09 -19.85 4.67
CA ALA A 185 -0.53 -18.89 5.62
C ALA A 185 -0.06 -19.59 6.90
N LEU A 186 -0.86 -20.49 7.48
CA LEU A 186 -0.48 -21.29 8.65
C LEU A 186 0.69 -22.23 8.34
N ALA A 187 0.69 -22.85 7.16
CA ALA A 187 1.81 -23.69 6.73
C ALA A 187 3.12 -22.90 6.61
N LEU A 188 3.06 -21.70 6.04
CA LEU A 188 4.20 -20.82 5.92
C LEU A 188 4.67 -20.32 7.29
N GLN A 189 3.74 -19.98 8.19
CA GLN A 189 4.04 -19.57 9.56
C GLN A 189 4.89 -20.60 10.28
N ALA A 190 4.45 -21.86 10.28
CA ALA A 190 5.16 -22.93 10.96
C ALA A 190 6.61 -23.10 10.44
N VAL A 191 6.83 -22.91 9.14
CA VAL A 191 8.18 -22.99 8.54
C VAL A 191 9.03 -21.77 8.93
N VAL A 192 8.44 -20.58 8.96
CA VAL A 192 9.16 -19.36 9.39
C VAL A 192 9.58 -19.44 10.85
N GLU A 193 8.74 -20.02 11.71
CA GLU A 193 9.03 -20.26 13.12
C GLU A 193 10.16 -21.28 13.29
N ASP A 194 10.20 -22.34 12.48
CA ASP A 194 11.29 -23.34 12.50
C ASP A 194 12.64 -22.73 12.05
N VAL A 195 12.64 -22.01 10.93
CA VAL A 195 13.89 -21.54 10.27
C VAL A 195 14.42 -20.21 10.84
N HIS A 196 13.64 -19.50 11.66
CA HIS A 196 14.03 -18.23 12.29
C HIS A 196 14.51 -17.16 11.27
N VAL A 197 13.82 -17.08 10.13
CA VAL A 197 14.20 -16.17 9.03
C VAL A 197 13.95 -14.71 9.40
N ARG A 198 14.88 -13.83 8.99
CA ARG A 198 14.68 -12.38 8.93
C ARG A 198 14.69 -11.94 7.46
N LEU A 199 13.72 -11.15 7.07
CA LEU A 199 13.56 -10.62 5.71
C LEU A 199 14.09 -9.18 5.66
N GLU A 200 15.41 -9.06 5.73
CA GLU A 200 16.10 -7.76 5.67
C GLU A 200 15.95 -7.14 4.28
N GLY A 201 15.84 -5.82 4.24
CA GLY A 201 15.71 -5.05 3.01
C GLY A 201 14.29 -4.95 2.43
N ILE A 202 13.32 -5.72 2.91
CA ILE A 202 11.90 -5.56 2.55
C ILE A 202 11.36 -4.28 3.16
N THR A 203 11.01 -3.30 2.31
CA THR A 203 10.48 -2.00 2.72
C THR A 203 8.96 -1.90 2.54
N GLU A 204 8.38 -2.71 1.65
CA GLU A 204 6.95 -2.75 1.37
C GLU A 204 6.45 -4.19 1.43
N LEU A 205 5.37 -4.39 2.17
CA LEU A 205 4.75 -5.70 2.37
C LEU A 205 3.25 -5.62 2.07
N ILE A 206 2.78 -6.53 1.22
CA ILE A 206 1.36 -6.70 0.90
C ILE A 206 0.95 -8.09 1.36
N LEU A 207 0.03 -8.17 2.32
CA LEU A 207 -0.32 -9.43 2.99
C LEU A 207 -1.78 -9.82 2.82
N SER A 208 -2.03 -11.13 2.75
CA SER A 208 -3.35 -11.67 3.02
C SER A 208 -3.72 -11.64 4.50
N PRO A 209 -5.03 -11.75 4.83
CA PRO A 209 -5.47 -11.95 6.21
C PRO A 209 -4.76 -13.15 6.86
N ASN A 210 -4.53 -13.08 8.18
CA ASN A 210 -3.84 -14.11 8.99
C ASN A 210 -2.33 -14.27 8.74
N MET A 211 -1.69 -13.26 8.15
CA MET A 211 -0.23 -13.22 7.97
C MET A 211 0.46 -12.16 8.85
N ASP A 212 -0.22 -11.69 9.89
CA ASP A 212 0.29 -10.71 10.87
C ASP A 212 1.62 -11.13 11.49
N TRP A 213 1.84 -12.43 11.70
CA TRP A 213 3.08 -13.01 12.22
C TRP A 213 4.32 -12.77 11.32
N LEU A 214 4.15 -12.40 10.06
CA LEU A 214 5.28 -12.11 9.16
C LEU A 214 5.83 -10.69 9.37
N ILE A 215 5.02 -9.79 9.90
CA ILE A 215 5.36 -8.37 10.10
C ILE A 215 6.63 -8.20 10.95
N PRO A 216 6.78 -8.86 12.12
CA PRO A 216 8.00 -8.76 12.93
C PRO A 216 9.27 -9.31 12.27
N LYS A 217 9.13 -10.06 11.15
CA LYS A 217 10.26 -10.60 10.40
C LYS A 217 10.85 -9.62 9.38
N CYS A 218 10.19 -8.47 9.17
CA CYS A 218 10.60 -7.42 8.22
C CYS A 218 11.04 -6.16 8.99
N PRO A 219 12.29 -6.06 9.48
CA PRO A 219 12.72 -4.94 10.32
C PRO A 219 12.79 -3.59 9.59
N ASP A 220 12.97 -3.60 8.26
CA ASP A 220 13.09 -2.39 7.43
C ASP A 220 11.74 -1.92 6.87
N LEU A 221 10.62 -2.43 7.39
CA LEU A 221 9.29 -2.18 6.84
C LEU A 221 8.88 -0.71 6.98
N GLN A 222 8.52 -0.11 5.85
CA GLN A 222 8.05 1.28 5.75
C GLN A 222 6.62 1.38 5.23
N ALA A 223 6.15 0.39 4.46
CA ALA A 223 4.81 0.35 3.92
C ALA A 223 4.19 -1.03 4.13
N LEU A 224 3.01 -1.07 4.73
CA LEU A 224 2.20 -2.28 4.85
C LEU A 224 0.84 -2.05 4.21
N SER A 225 0.40 -3.00 3.40
CA SER A 225 -0.98 -3.07 2.94
C SER A 225 -1.54 -4.48 3.08
N THR A 226 -2.85 -4.61 3.26
CA THR A 226 -3.51 -5.91 3.09
C THR A 226 -4.04 -6.04 1.67
N ASN A 227 -4.14 -7.24 1.12
CA ASN A 227 -4.77 -7.45 -0.20
C ASN A 227 -6.30 -7.63 -0.07
N ASP A 228 -7.01 -7.39 -1.18
CA ASP A 228 -8.49 -7.35 -1.28
C ASP A 228 -9.14 -8.74 -1.25
N TRP A 229 -8.48 -9.73 -0.63
CA TRP A 229 -8.99 -11.08 -0.72
C TRP A 229 -10.29 -11.25 0.05
N VAL A 230 -11.25 -11.88 -0.63
CA VAL A 230 -12.56 -12.32 -0.14
C VAL A 230 -12.37 -13.49 0.84
N VAL A 231 -11.64 -13.29 1.94
CA VAL A 231 -11.78 -14.21 3.06
C VAL A 231 -13.01 -13.71 3.77
N VAL A 232 -14.11 -14.41 3.48
CA VAL A 232 -15.30 -14.50 4.32
C VAL A 232 -14.87 -15.10 5.65
N SER A 233 -13.98 -14.42 6.37
CA SER A 233 -13.70 -14.71 7.76
C SER A 233 -15.04 -14.45 8.44
N ARG A 234 -15.60 -15.52 9.02
CA ARG A 234 -16.80 -15.42 9.87
C ARG A 234 -16.54 -14.49 11.06
N ASP A 235 -15.28 -14.18 11.34
CA ASP A 235 -14.83 -13.32 12.42
C ASP A 235 -14.00 -12.14 11.87
N LYS A 236 -14.67 -11.06 11.45
CA LYS A 236 -14.01 -9.93 10.77
C LYS A 236 -13.14 -9.06 11.68
N LYS A 237 -13.40 -9.09 13.00
CA LYS A 237 -12.69 -8.24 13.96
C LYS A 237 -11.31 -8.81 14.34
N SER A 238 -11.20 -10.12 14.56
CA SER A 238 -9.97 -10.74 15.09
C SER A 238 -8.72 -10.63 14.20
N PRO A 239 -8.78 -10.59 12.85
CA PRO A 239 -7.58 -10.43 12.03
C PRO A 239 -7.11 -8.98 11.95
N THR A 240 -8.03 -8.01 12.03
CA THR A 240 -7.69 -6.58 11.93
C THR A 240 -6.96 -6.11 13.18
N THR A 241 -7.48 -6.44 14.37
CA THR A 241 -6.86 -6.07 15.64
C THR A 241 -5.47 -6.68 15.80
N ARG A 242 -5.30 -7.99 15.50
CA ARG A 242 -3.97 -8.63 15.51
C ARG A 242 -2.97 -7.98 14.56
N LEU A 243 -3.43 -7.56 13.38
CA LEU A 243 -2.57 -6.84 12.44
C LEU A 243 -2.15 -5.48 13.00
N ILE A 244 -3.07 -4.73 13.62
CA ILE A 244 -2.78 -3.43 14.25
C ILE A 244 -1.81 -3.59 15.41
N GLU A 245 -1.98 -4.62 16.24
CA GLU A 245 -1.05 -4.96 17.32
C GLU A 245 0.34 -5.32 16.77
N ALA A 246 0.41 -6.11 15.70
CA ALA A 246 1.68 -6.50 15.08
C ALA A 246 2.43 -5.28 14.51
N VAL A 247 1.73 -4.33 13.87
CA VAL A 247 2.38 -3.12 13.34
C VAL A 247 2.76 -2.10 14.40
N ALA A 248 2.14 -2.12 15.58
CA ALA A 248 2.49 -1.23 16.69
C ALA A 248 3.96 -1.41 17.11
N SER A 249 4.55 -2.57 16.82
CA SER A 249 5.97 -2.86 17.08
C SER A 249 6.95 -2.28 16.04
N ILE A 250 6.46 -1.65 14.97
CA ILE A 250 7.30 -1.12 13.89
C ILE A 250 7.44 0.41 13.99
N ASP A 251 8.61 0.86 14.39
CA ASP A 251 8.89 2.30 14.56
C ASP A 251 8.94 3.10 13.25
N ASN A 252 9.31 2.44 12.15
CA ASN A 252 9.59 3.10 10.86
C ASN A 252 8.43 3.05 9.86
N LEU A 253 7.26 2.56 10.27
CA LEU A 253 6.13 2.41 9.37
C LEU A 253 5.57 3.79 8.97
N GLN A 254 5.59 4.08 7.67
CA GLN A 254 5.14 5.36 7.10
C GLN A 254 3.80 5.25 6.37
N HIS A 255 3.52 4.09 5.78
CA HIS A 255 2.29 3.81 5.05
C HIS A 255 1.60 2.56 5.61
N PHE A 256 0.31 2.70 5.93
CA PHE A 256 -0.51 1.61 6.41
C PHE A 256 -1.85 1.61 5.68
N ALA A 257 -2.17 0.51 5.01
CA ALA A 257 -3.42 0.38 4.26
C ALA A 257 -4.15 -0.93 4.60
N LEU A 258 -5.46 -0.84 4.78
CA LEU A 258 -6.31 -1.98 5.06
C LEU A 258 -7.45 -2.08 4.05
N HIS A 259 -7.58 -3.27 3.48
CA HIS A 259 -8.76 -3.76 2.79
C HIS A 259 -9.74 -4.41 3.79
N SER A 260 -10.21 -3.66 4.78
CA SER A 260 -11.22 -4.10 5.75
C SER A 260 -12.24 -3.00 6.04
N PRO A 261 -13.46 -3.31 6.52
CA PRO A 261 -14.41 -2.28 6.89
C PRO A 261 -13.84 -1.34 7.95
N TRP A 262 -13.71 -0.05 7.61
CA TRP A 262 -13.21 0.97 8.54
C TRP A 262 -14.33 1.51 9.41
N HIS A 263 -14.20 1.32 10.72
CA HIS A 263 -15.08 1.88 11.75
C HIS A 263 -14.29 2.93 12.55
N SER A 264 -14.99 3.80 13.29
CA SER A 264 -14.31 4.80 14.12
C SER A 264 -13.39 4.12 15.16
N ASP A 265 -13.83 3.00 15.73
CA ASP A 265 -13.04 2.19 16.67
C ASP A 265 -11.71 1.74 16.05
N THR A 266 -11.74 1.21 14.82
CA THR A 266 -10.52 0.78 14.10
C THR A 266 -9.58 1.96 13.83
N LEU A 267 -10.11 3.15 13.50
CA LEU A 267 -9.27 4.35 13.35
C LEU A 267 -8.63 4.77 14.68
N HIS A 268 -9.33 4.62 15.79
CA HIS A 268 -8.78 4.87 17.13
C HIS A 268 -7.69 3.87 17.49
N GLU A 269 -7.89 2.58 17.22
CA GLU A 269 -6.86 1.54 17.40
C GLU A 269 -5.61 1.85 16.56
N VAL A 270 -5.78 2.24 15.29
CA VAL A 270 -4.67 2.64 14.41
C VAL A 270 -3.99 3.90 14.91
N LEU A 271 -4.75 4.89 15.41
CA LEU A 271 -4.18 6.12 15.97
C LEU A 271 -3.32 5.83 17.21
N ALA A 272 -3.79 4.94 18.08
CA ALA A 272 -3.06 4.51 19.27
C ALA A 272 -1.78 3.74 18.90
N ALA A 273 -1.86 2.83 17.93
CA ALA A 273 -0.73 2.00 17.50
C ALA A 273 0.31 2.78 16.66
N LEU A 274 -0.14 3.69 15.78
CA LEU A 274 0.68 4.34 14.75
C LEU A 274 0.48 5.87 14.73
N PRO A 275 0.78 6.60 15.81
CA PRO A 275 0.51 8.04 15.90
C PRO A 275 1.32 8.89 14.91
N ARG A 276 2.46 8.37 14.41
CA ARG A 276 3.37 9.07 13.47
C ARG A 276 3.18 8.69 12.01
N ILE A 277 2.13 7.91 11.69
CA ILE A 277 1.88 7.44 10.32
C ILE A 277 1.70 8.63 9.36
N ARG A 278 2.32 8.53 8.19
CA ARG A 278 2.26 9.58 7.16
C ARG A 278 1.21 9.30 6.11
N SER A 279 0.85 8.03 5.92
CA SER A 279 -0.13 7.65 4.94
C SER A 279 -1.04 6.53 5.42
N ILE A 280 -2.35 6.75 5.27
CA ILE A 280 -3.39 5.79 5.60
C ILE A 280 -4.18 5.44 4.34
N GLY A 281 -4.36 4.14 4.09
CA GLY A 281 -5.17 3.62 2.98
C GLY A 281 -6.41 2.85 3.45
N MET A 282 -7.58 3.39 3.13
CA MET A 282 -8.89 2.81 3.42
C MET A 282 -9.50 2.21 2.15
N LEU A 283 -8.97 1.06 1.71
CA LEU A 283 -9.07 0.59 0.33
C LEU A 283 -10.34 -0.22 0.01
N SER A 284 -10.94 -0.84 1.02
CA SER A 284 -12.13 -1.69 0.86
C SER A 284 -13.07 -1.54 2.05
N GLY A 285 -14.35 -1.80 1.84
CA GLY A 285 -15.36 -1.75 2.90
C GLY A 285 -16.59 -0.94 2.53
N ASN A 286 -17.76 -1.47 2.87
CA ASN A 286 -18.97 -0.65 2.97
C ASN A 286 -18.67 0.45 3.99
N CYS A 287 -18.71 1.70 3.54
CA CYS A 287 -18.60 2.82 4.45
C CYS A 287 -19.90 2.92 5.22
N THR A 288 -19.98 2.22 6.36
CA THR A 288 -21.16 2.22 7.22
C THR A 288 -21.21 3.46 8.11
N SER A 289 -20.06 4.04 8.47
CA SER A 289 -19.97 5.28 9.23
C SER A 289 -19.93 6.51 8.33
N ASN A 290 -20.45 7.63 8.85
CA ASN A 290 -20.42 8.92 8.17
C ASN A 290 -18.96 9.36 7.95
N LEU A 291 -18.70 10.05 6.83
CA LEU A 291 -17.40 10.64 6.54
C LEU A 291 -16.96 11.61 7.65
N ASP A 292 -17.89 12.36 8.23
CA ASP A 292 -17.60 13.30 9.32
C ASP A 292 -16.97 12.64 10.55
N ASP A 293 -17.51 11.48 10.96
CA ASP A 293 -17.01 10.75 12.12
C ASP A 293 -15.55 10.33 11.89
N ARG A 294 -15.23 9.90 10.68
CA ARG A 294 -13.87 9.48 10.31
C ARG A 294 -12.93 10.67 10.22
N LEU A 295 -13.36 11.78 9.63
CA LEU A 295 -12.57 12.99 9.53
C LEU A 295 -12.21 13.55 10.91
N SER A 296 -13.11 13.43 11.90
CA SER A 296 -12.84 13.85 13.27
C SER A 296 -11.68 13.06 13.91
N VAL A 297 -11.61 11.75 13.67
CA VAL A 297 -10.50 10.90 14.15
C VAL A 297 -9.24 11.15 13.31
N LEU A 298 -9.36 11.24 11.98
CA LEU A 298 -8.25 11.46 11.07
C LEU A 298 -7.52 12.79 11.35
N ARG A 299 -8.25 13.83 11.80
CA ARG A 299 -7.66 15.12 12.21
C ARG A 299 -6.67 14.98 13.37
N LYS A 300 -6.80 13.93 14.20
CA LYS A 300 -5.89 13.66 15.32
C LYS A 300 -4.53 13.12 14.88
N PHE A 301 -4.39 12.62 13.65
CA PHE A 301 -3.10 12.19 13.12
C PHE A 301 -2.25 13.39 12.70
N GLN A 302 -1.32 13.79 13.57
CA GLN A 302 -0.53 15.00 13.40
C GLN A 302 0.39 15.00 12.17
N HIS A 303 0.78 13.80 11.70
CA HIS A 303 1.73 13.59 10.62
C HIS A 303 1.10 13.05 9.33
N LEU A 304 -0.24 12.95 9.26
CA LEU A 304 -0.92 12.40 8.09
C LEU A 304 -0.80 13.34 6.88
N GLU A 305 -0.09 12.89 5.85
CA GLU A 305 0.15 13.64 4.62
C GLU A 305 -0.59 13.04 3.42
N ARG A 306 -0.86 11.73 3.41
CA ARG A 306 -1.53 11.05 2.30
C ARG A 306 -2.67 10.18 2.78
N LEU A 307 -3.87 10.43 2.27
CA LEU A 307 -5.05 9.66 2.57
C LEU A 307 -5.55 8.98 1.30
N GLN A 308 -5.74 7.68 1.35
CA GLN A 308 -6.39 6.93 0.29
C GLN A 308 -7.70 6.37 0.81
N MET A 309 -8.78 6.51 0.05
CA MET A 309 -10.12 6.07 0.43
C MET A 309 -10.79 5.35 -0.73
N THR A 310 -11.88 4.64 -0.43
CA THR A 310 -12.78 4.10 -1.46
C THR A 310 -13.34 5.21 -2.34
N ASP A 311 -13.83 4.85 -3.53
CA ASP A 311 -14.43 5.80 -4.47
C ASP A 311 -15.51 6.71 -3.81
N ALA A 312 -15.49 7.99 -4.19
CA ALA A 312 -16.37 9.04 -3.67
C ALA A 312 -17.86 8.68 -3.81
N SER A 313 -18.21 7.95 -4.87
CA SER A 313 -19.56 7.44 -5.11
C SER A 313 -20.10 6.58 -3.95
N LYS A 314 -19.22 5.84 -3.27
CA LYS A 314 -19.56 5.02 -2.10
C LYS A 314 -19.64 5.82 -0.81
N LEU A 315 -18.96 6.96 -0.74
CA LEU A 315 -18.95 7.86 0.42
C LEU A 315 -20.19 8.76 0.46
N VAL A 316 -20.68 9.21 -0.70
CA VAL A 316 -21.84 10.11 -0.80
C VAL A 316 -23.18 9.37 -0.65
N ARG A 317 -23.24 8.08 -0.99
CA ARG A 317 -24.47 7.25 -0.94
C ARG A 317 -25.09 7.07 0.46
N VAL A 318 -24.41 7.46 1.54
CA VAL A 318 -24.95 7.39 2.91
C VAL A 318 -25.92 8.53 3.23
N GLN A 319 -25.97 9.61 2.42
CA GLN A 319 -26.88 10.75 2.67
C GLN A 319 -28.05 10.90 1.66
N THR A 320 -27.99 10.26 0.49
CA THR A 320 -28.93 10.55 -0.63
C THR A 320 -29.68 9.34 -1.17
N LEU A 321 -30.04 8.36 -0.32
CA LEU A 321 -31.02 7.33 -0.68
C LEU A 321 -32.47 7.83 -0.56
N GLN A 322 -32.76 8.99 -1.15
CA GLN A 322 -34.09 9.35 -1.60
C GLN A 322 -33.89 10.20 -2.85
N THR A 323 -34.04 9.58 -4.03
CA THR A 323 -34.29 10.17 -5.36
C THR A 323 -33.32 9.73 -6.47
N TRP A 324 -33.81 8.75 -7.24
CA TRP A 324 -33.82 8.72 -8.72
C TRP A 324 -33.05 7.61 -9.45
N THR A 325 -33.84 6.97 -10.33
CA THR A 325 -33.51 6.10 -11.45
C THR A 325 -33.29 6.96 -12.71
N THR A 326 -32.06 7.08 -13.25
CA THR A 326 -31.71 7.31 -14.70
C THR A 326 -30.20 7.64 -14.90
N PRO A 327 -29.65 7.57 -16.14
CA PRO A 327 -28.21 7.40 -16.40
C PRO A 327 -27.43 8.72 -16.48
N LEU A 328 -27.32 9.44 -15.37
CA LEU A 328 -26.47 10.63 -15.16
C LEU A 328 -25.23 10.31 -14.31
N TYR A 329 -24.62 9.14 -14.55
CA TYR A 329 -23.61 8.56 -13.65
C TYR A 329 -22.27 9.33 -13.65
N THR A 330 -21.98 10.10 -14.70
CA THR A 330 -20.67 10.74 -14.89
C THR A 330 -20.58 12.11 -14.23
N GLU A 331 -21.58 12.98 -14.41
CA GLU A 331 -21.62 14.31 -13.77
C GLU A 331 -21.81 14.21 -12.25
N THR A 332 -22.55 13.20 -11.79
CA THR A 332 -22.72 12.94 -10.35
C THR A 332 -21.45 12.43 -9.69
N MET A 333 -20.61 11.68 -10.42
CA MET A 333 -19.33 11.18 -9.89
C MET A 333 -18.30 12.30 -9.74
N THR A 334 -18.17 13.19 -10.74
CA THR A 334 -17.26 14.34 -10.65
C THR A 334 -17.69 15.31 -9.57
N ALA A 335 -19.00 15.58 -9.43
CA ALA A 335 -19.53 16.40 -8.33
C ALA A 335 -19.27 15.75 -6.96
N ALA A 336 -19.49 14.44 -6.82
CA ALA A 336 -19.20 13.71 -5.59
C ALA A 336 -17.70 13.74 -5.24
N GLN A 337 -16.82 13.54 -6.22
CA GLN A 337 -15.36 13.61 -6.04
C GLN A 337 -14.93 15.01 -5.62
N ALA A 338 -15.44 16.06 -6.27
CA ALA A 338 -15.16 17.45 -5.91
C ALA A 338 -15.62 17.74 -4.47
N HIS A 339 -16.85 17.37 -4.12
CA HIS A 339 -17.41 17.58 -2.79
C HIS A 339 -16.62 16.85 -1.69
N VAL A 340 -16.32 15.56 -1.88
CA VAL A 340 -15.51 14.79 -0.92
C VAL A 340 -14.10 15.37 -0.82
N THR A 341 -13.49 15.75 -1.95
CA THR A 341 -12.14 16.35 -1.96
C THR A 341 -12.11 17.66 -1.18
N GLU A 342 -13.04 18.58 -1.47
CA GLU A 342 -13.16 19.85 -0.75
C GLU A 342 -13.34 19.61 0.75
N LYS A 343 -14.26 18.72 1.12
CA LYS A 343 -14.55 18.38 2.51
C LYS A 343 -13.33 17.78 3.21
N VAL A 344 -12.65 16.81 2.60
CA VAL A 344 -11.47 16.16 3.18
C VAL A 344 -10.34 17.17 3.39
N PHE A 345 -9.98 17.96 2.38
CA PHE A 345 -8.91 18.95 2.54
C PHE A 345 -9.30 20.00 3.58
N LYS A 346 -10.55 20.47 3.60
CA LYS A 346 -11.07 21.41 4.62
C LYS A 346 -10.92 20.89 6.06
N TYR A 347 -11.14 19.59 6.29
CA TYR A 347 -11.03 19.00 7.62
C TYR A 347 -9.63 18.54 7.98
N LEU A 348 -8.79 18.22 6.99
CA LEU A 348 -7.43 17.73 7.15
C LEU A 348 -6.44 18.72 6.54
N PRO A 349 -6.20 19.86 7.22
CA PRO A 349 -5.41 20.93 6.64
C PRO A 349 -3.97 20.50 6.37
N ARG A 350 -3.39 19.49 7.03
CA ARG A 350 -2.01 19.03 6.79
C ARG A 350 -1.88 18.07 5.61
N LEU A 351 -3.00 17.59 5.06
CA LEU A 351 -3.01 16.62 3.98
C LEU A 351 -2.34 17.20 2.73
N LYS A 352 -1.41 16.45 2.12
CA LYS A 352 -0.75 16.79 0.86
C LYS A 352 -1.40 16.09 -0.32
N GLU A 353 -1.92 14.89 -0.11
CA GLU A 353 -2.43 14.03 -1.17
C GLU A 353 -3.69 13.26 -0.73
N LEU A 354 -4.69 13.22 -1.60
CA LEU A 354 -5.91 12.45 -1.46
C LEU A 354 -6.10 11.54 -2.68
N ILE A 355 -6.34 10.25 -2.45
CA ILE A 355 -6.67 9.28 -3.50
C ILE A 355 -8.07 8.74 -3.23
N LEU A 356 -8.97 8.85 -4.21
CA LEU A 356 -10.35 8.37 -4.11
C LEU A 356 -10.56 7.25 -5.14
N GLY A 357 -10.44 6.01 -4.67
CA GLY A 357 -10.44 4.83 -5.53
C GLY A 357 -9.23 4.79 -6.50
N PRO A 358 -9.26 3.91 -7.50
CA PRO A 358 -8.14 3.73 -8.44
C PRO A 358 -8.04 4.85 -9.49
N ALA A 359 -9.09 5.66 -9.63
CA ALA A 359 -9.30 6.52 -10.78
C ALA A 359 -9.22 8.02 -10.46
N PHE A 360 -8.97 8.42 -9.21
CA PHE A 360 -8.92 9.83 -8.83
C PHE A 360 -7.83 10.11 -7.80
N ARG A 361 -7.04 11.15 -8.07
CA ARG A 361 -5.95 11.61 -7.22
C ARG A 361 -5.96 13.14 -7.19
N ALA A 362 -5.97 13.73 -6.00
CA ALA A 362 -5.84 15.16 -5.77
C ALA A 362 -4.63 15.45 -4.86
N TRP A 363 -3.96 16.57 -5.08
CA TRP A 363 -2.81 16.98 -4.28
C TRP A 363 -2.68 18.49 -4.18
N VAL A 364 -2.02 18.92 -3.11
CA VAL A 364 -1.76 20.33 -2.84
C VAL A 364 -0.61 20.82 -3.71
N VAL A 365 -0.84 21.92 -4.44
CA VAL A 365 0.19 22.61 -5.23
C VAL A 365 0.82 23.72 -4.39
N ARG A 366 -0.02 24.50 -3.70
CA ARG A 366 0.40 25.66 -2.93
C ARG A 366 -0.49 25.87 -1.73
N ARG A 367 0.11 26.30 -0.63
CA ARG A 367 -0.57 26.81 0.55
C ARG A 367 -0.32 28.29 0.65
N HIS A 368 -1.37 29.07 0.81
CA HIS A 368 -1.29 30.50 0.98
C HIS A 368 -1.27 30.85 2.47
N ALA A 369 -0.73 32.02 2.81
CA ALA A 369 -0.63 32.48 4.19
C ALA A 369 -2.01 32.76 4.83
N ASP A 370 -3.03 33.00 4.01
CA ASP A 370 -4.42 33.24 4.41
C ASP A 370 -5.24 31.95 4.57
N GLY A 371 -4.56 30.80 4.69
CA GLY A 371 -5.19 29.50 4.85
C GLY A 371 -5.69 28.88 3.55
N ARG A 372 -5.73 29.60 2.41
CA ARG A 372 -6.19 29.00 1.14
C ARG A 372 -5.24 27.91 0.65
N ILE A 373 -5.80 26.86 0.07
CA ILE A 373 -5.04 25.77 -0.55
C ILE A 373 -5.39 25.65 -2.03
N ASP A 374 -4.38 25.73 -2.89
CA ASP A 374 -4.51 25.44 -4.32
C ASP A 374 -4.36 23.94 -4.54
N LEU A 375 -5.41 23.31 -5.05
CA LEU A 375 -5.41 21.88 -5.38
C LEU A 375 -5.22 21.66 -6.89
N LYS A 376 -4.56 20.55 -7.21
CA LYS A 376 -4.56 19.96 -8.56
C LYS A 376 -5.02 18.51 -8.43
N TRP A 377 -5.76 18.03 -9.41
CA TRP A 377 -6.17 16.64 -9.46
C TRP A 377 -6.00 16.04 -10.85
N GLU A 378 -6.01 14.72 -10.86
CA GLU A 378 -6.00 13.84 -12.00
C GLU A 378 -7.08 12.79 -11.82
N ALA A 379 -7.85 12.55 -12.88
CA ALA A 379 -8.80 11.47 -12.93
C ALA A 379 -8.47 10.57 -14.11
N THR A 380 -8.11 9.32 -13.81
CA THR A 380 -7.87 8.27 -14.79
C THR A 380 -9.21 7.83 -15.36
N VAL A 381 -9.69 8.56 -16.36
CA VAL A 381 -10.90 8.13 -17.04
C VAL A 381 -10.55 7.17 -18.16
N VAL A 382 -11.10 5.96 -18.06
CA VAL A 382 -10.98 4.88 -19.04
C VAL A 382 -11.61 5.24 -20.41
N ARG A 383 -12.09 6.48 -20.61
CA ARG A 383 -12.74 6.94 -21.86
C ARG A 383 -12.13 8.26 -22.36
N PRO A 384 -11.62 8.32 -23.60
CA PRO A 384 -10.99 9.51 -24.19
C PRO A 384 -11.88 10.77 -24.18
N SER A 385 -13.19 10.63 -24.41
CA SER A 385 -14.13 11.76 -24.43
C SER A 385 -14.30 12.45 -23.08
N LEU A 386 -14.01 11.76 -21.97
CA LEU A 386 -14.04 12.31 -20.62
C LEU A 386 -12.71 12.96 -20.25
N GLN A 387 -11.60 12.51 -20.84
CA GLN A 387 -10.29 13.11 -20.64
C GLN A 387 -10.25 14.53 -21.24
N GLU A 388 -10.94 14.78 -22.36
CA GLU A 388 -11.14 16.12 -22.93
C GLU A 388 -12.03 17.00 -22.05
N GLN A 389 -13.13 16.47 -21.50
CA GLN A 389 -13.99 17.21 -20.55
C GLN A 389 -13.29 17.51 -19.22
N LEU A 390 -12.46 16.59 -18.72
CA LEU A 390 -11.68 16.78 -17.48
C LEU A 390 -10.41 17.59 -17.69
N ALA A 391 -9.85 17.63 -18.90
CA ALA A 391 -8.76 18.54 -19.24
C ALA A 391 -9.21 20.01 -19.09
N HIS A 392 -10.48 20.29 -19.38
CA HIS A 392 -11.11 21.57 -19.06
C HIS A 392 -11.37 21.75 -17.55
N MET A 393 -11.65 20.67 -16.81
CA MET A 393 -11.75 20.67 -15.35
C MET A 393 -10.40 20.52 -14.61
N ARG A 394 -9.24 20.76 -15.24
CA ARG A 394 -7.98 21.06 -14.49
C ARG A 394 -8.07 22.44 -13.82
N GLU A 395 -9.23 22.74 -13.24
CA GLU A 395 -9.52 23.95 -12.51
C GLU A 395 -8.84 23.85 -11.15
N ARG A 396 -8.22 24.96 -10.71
CA ARG A 396 -7.69 25.05 -9.37
C ARG A 396 -8.87 25.21 -8.42
N MET A 397 -9.10 24.22 -7.56
CA MET A 397 -9.98 24.44 -6.41
C MET A 397 -9.17 25.15 -5.33
N SER A 398 -9.64 26.33 -4.93
CA SER A 398 -9.14 27.05 -3.77
C SER A 398 -10.08 26.79 -2.61
N CYS A 399 -9.72 25.92 -1.67
CA CYS A 399 -10.46 25.80 -0.42
C CYS A 399 -9.90 26.81 0.60
N GLY A 400 -10.78 27.63 1.18
CA GLY A 400 -10.45 28.54 2.28
C GLY A 400 -10.67 27.86 3.63
N PHE A 401 -9.80 28.18 4.59
CA PHE A 401 -9.90 27.72 5.97
C PHE A 401 -9.99 28.97 6.84
N ASP A 402 -10.90 28.97 7.81
CA ASP A 402 -10.91 30.00 8.85
C ASP A 402 -9.83 29.64 9.88
N THR A 403 -8.59 30.05 9.60
CA THR A 403 -7.41 29.79 10.45
C THR A 403 -7.63 30.23 11.90
N GLU A 404 -8.27 31.38 12.12
CA GLU A 404 -8.54 31.90 13.48
C GLU A 404 -9.49 31.01 14.29
N ARG A 405 -10.48 30.39 13.63
CA ARG A 405 -11.47 29.54 14.30
C ARG A 405 -10.90 28.15 14.58
N ASP A 406 -10.07 27.63 13.68
CA ASP A 406 -9.46 26.32 13.83
C ASP A 406 -8.23 26.30 14.74
N GLU A 407 -7.44 27.38 14.81
CA GLU A 407 -6.38 27.53 15.82
C GLU A 407 -6.97 27.66 17.22
N ALA A 408 -8.07 28.41 17.37
CA ALA A 408 -8.80 28.48 18.63
C ALA A 408 -9.41 27.13 19.03
N ASN A 409 -9.95 26.36 18.07
CA ASN A 409 -10.47 25.02 18.34
C ASN A 409 -9.37 24.00 18.63
N ALA A 410 -8.21 24.10 17.97
CA ALA A 410 -7.07 23.22 18.22
C ALA A 410 -6.46 23.49 19.60
N ALA A 411 -6.31 24.77 20.00
CA ALA A 411 -5.88 25.16 21.33
C ALA A 411 -6.89 24.70 22.40
N ALA A 412 -8.18 24.90 22.17
CA ALA A 412 -9.23 24.42 23.08
C ALA A 412 -9.24 22.88 23.22
N GLN A 413 -8.92 22.15 22.14
CA GLN A 413 -8.80 20.68 22.17
C GLN A 413 -7.54 20.20 22.87
N GLU A 414 -6.41 20.91 22.75
CA GLU A 414 -5.19 20.61 23.51
C GLU A 414 -5.42 20.84 25.01
N ASP A 415 -6.13 21.91 25.39
CA ASP A 415 -6.52 22.18 26.78
C ASP A 415 -7.48 21.10 27.32
N GLU A 416 -8.50 20.70 26.54
CA GLU A 416 -9.45 19.65 26.95
C GLU A 416 -8.77 18.27 27.07
N LEU A 417 -7.82 17.95 26.19
CA LEU A 417 -7.05 16.71 26.26
C LEU A 417 -6.10 16.70 27.46
N ALA A 418 -5.46 17.84 27.75
CA ALA A 418 -4.60 18.00 28.93
C ALA A 418 -5.41 17.88 30.23
N GLU A 419 -6.62 18.43 30.26
CA GLU A 419 -7.54 18.32 31.40
C GLU A 419 -8.02 16.87 31.57
N GLN A 420 -8.37 16.17 30.49
CA GLN A 420 -8.74 14.75 30.54
C GLN A 420 -7.58 13.84 31.00
N MET A 421 -6.36 14.11 30.55
CA MET A 421 -5.15 13.39 31.00
C MET A 421 -4.88 13.65 32.49
N SER A 422 -5.00 14.89 32.94
CA SER A 422 -4.86 15.24 34.36
C SER A 422 -5.94 14.58 35.23
N LEU A 423 -7.17 14.47 34.72
CA LEU A 423 -8.27 13.78 35.41
C LEU A 423 -8.03 12.26 35.49
N ALA A 424 -7.49 11.65 34.43
CA ALA A 424 -7.14 10.25 34.40
C ALA A 424 -5.98 9.92 35.37
N GLU A 425 -4.96 10.79 35.44
CA GLU A 425 -3.85 10.66 36.39
C GLU A 425 -4.32 10.81 37.84
N THR A 426 -5.23 11.74 38.13
CA THR A 426 -5.81 11.89 39.48
C THR A 426 -6.73 10.73 39.86
N MET A 427 -7.44 10.14 38.90
CA MET A 427 -8.23 8.93 39.13
C MET A 427 -7.34 7.70 39.39
N ASN A 428 -6.28 7.50 38.61
CA ASN A 428 -5.33 6.42 38.81
C ASN A 428 -4.59 6.56 40.15
N SER A 429 -4.20 7.79 40.52
CA SER A 429 -3.63 8.09 41.84
C SER A 429 -4.60 7.76 42.98
N ARG A 430 -5.91 8.00 42.82
CA ARG A 430 -6.91 7.65 43.82
C ARG A 430 -7.12 6.15 43.92
N THR A 431 -7.19 5.43 42.81
CA THR A 431 -7.29 3.96 42.83
C THR A 431 -6.04 3.33 43.43
N ASP A 432 -4.84 3.83 43.16
CA ASP A 432 -3.61 3.30 43.76
C ASP A 432 -3.57 3.54 45.27
N VAL A 433 -4.04 4.70 45.76
CA VAL A 433 -4.15 4.98 47.21
C VAL A 433 -5.25 4.16 47.88
N GLN A 434 -6.37 3.91 47.20
CA GLN A 434 -7.46 3.07 47.72
C GLN A 434 -7.03 1.60 47.78
N THR A 435 -6.33 1.12 46.76
CA THR A 435 -5.83 -0.27 46.69
C THR A 435 -4.69 -0.49 47.70
N LEU A 436 -3.82 0.51 47.93
CA LEU A 436 -2.83 0.44 49.01
C LEU A 436 -3.48 0.49 50.40
N ALA A 437 -4.55 1.26 50.58
CA ALA A 437 -5.26 1.33 51.85
C ALA A 437 -5.99 0.01 52.16
N ASP A 438 -6.58 -0.64 51.14
CA ASP A 438 -7.24 -1.94 51.28
C ASP A 438 -6.22 -3.06 51.53
N VAL A 439 -5.07 -3.06 50.85
CA VAL A 439 -3.97 -4.01 51.11
C VAL A 439 -3.36 -3.81 52.52
N MET A 440 -3.27 -2.57 53.00
CA MET A 440 -2.80 -2.30 54.37
C MET A 440 -3.86 -2.57 55.46
N HIS A 441 -5.12 -2.82 55.10
CA HIS A 441 -6.17 -3.18 56.06
C HIS A 441 -6.37 -4.70 56.18
N ASP A 442 -5.98 -5.49 55.18
CA ASP A 442 -6.04 -6.96 55.22
C ASP A 442 -4.83 -7.61 55.92
N ASP A 443 -3.74 -6.88 56.19
CA ASP A 443 -2.53 -7.40 56.87
C ASP A 443 -2.58 -7.37 58.42
N LEU A 444 -3.76 -7.20 59.04
CA LEU A 444 -3.87 -7.09 60.52
C LEU A 444 -4.87 -8.03 61.21
N ASP A 445 -5.44 -9.03 60.53
CA ASP A 445 -6.34 -10.01 61.16
C ASP A 445 -5.92 -11.50 60.93
N ASP A 446 -4.62 -11.80 60.90
CA ASP A 446 -4.09 -13.18 60.87
C ASP A 446 -3.99 -13.80 62.30
N ASP A 447 -5.11 -13.85 63.02
CA ASP A 447 -5.23 -14.68 64.24
C ASP A 447 -5.79 -16.10 63.94
N ASP A 448 -6.31 -16.35 62.73
CA ASP A 448 -6.89 -17.66 62.35
C ASP A 448 -5.87 -18.67 61.79
N ASP A 449 -4.72 -18.22 61.28
CA ASP A 449 -3.68 -19.10 60.71
C ASP A 449 -2.83 -19.82 61.78
N ALA A 450 -2.75 -19.26 62.98
CA ALA A 450 -2.06 -19.88 64.11
C ALA A 450 -2.81 -21.11 64.67
N GLU A 451 -4.14 -21.15 64.56
CA GLU A 451 -4.95 -22.27 65.06
C GLU A 451 -5.01 -23.43 64.05
N GLN A 452 -4.99 -23.16 62.74
CA GLN A 452 -4.86 -24.21 61.71
C GLN A 452 -3.51 -24.93 61.76
N LEU A 453 -2.42 -24.20 62.00
CA LEU A 453 -1.09 -24.79 62.13
C LEU A 453 -0.95 -25.67 63.38
N ARG A 454 -1.67 -25.35 64.46
CA ARG A 454 -1.73 -26.18 65.67
C ARG A 454 -2.51 -27.48 65.47
N ARG A 455 -3.64 -27.43 64.75
CA ARG A 455 -4.43 -28.64 64.43
C ARG A 455 -3.68 -29.58 63.48
N LEU A 456 -2.95 -29.05 62.51
CA LEU A 456 -2.10 -29.86 61.62
C LEU A 456 -0.92 -30.52 62.36
N GLN A 457 -0.37 -29.87 63.38
CA GLN A 457 0.68 -30.47 64.21
C GLN A 457 0.15 -31.55 65.17
N GLU A 458 -1.09 -31.44 65.64
CA GLU A 458 -1.73 -32.46 66.48
C GLU A 458 -2.21 -33.68 65.66
N GLU A 459 -2.69 -33.49 64.42
CA GLU A 459 -3.04 -34.60 63.52
C GLU A 459 -1.81 -35.38 63.03
N MET A 460 -0.65 -34.75 62.94
CA MET A 460 0.60 -35.43 62.57
C MET A 460 1.26 -36.19 63.74
N ALA A 461 0.77 -36.04 64.97
CA ALA A 461 1.32 -36.67 66.17
C ALA A 461 0.47 -37.86 66.70
N MET A 462 -0.65 -38.17 66.05
CA MET A 462 -1.38 -39.45 66.18
C MET A 462 -1.04 -40.38 65.01
#